data_AF-A0A7Z0TSX4-F1
#
_entry.id   AF-A0A7Z0TSX4-F1
#
_cell.length_a   1.000
_cell.length_b   1.000
_cell.length_c   1.000
_cell.angle_alpha   90.00
_cell.angle_beta   90.00
_cell.angle_gamma   90.00
#
_symmetry.space_group_name_H-M   'P 1'
#
loop_
_entity.id
_entity.type
_entity.pdbx_description
1 polymer ?
#
loop_
_entity_poly.entity_id
_entity_poly.type
_entity_poly.pdbx_seq_one_letter_code
_entity_poly.pdbx_strand_id
1 'polypeptide(L)'
;MYAIPVIRRPCPALVLLLLAACTGGQAWAGGASAADRVVAAQAQDVDDAPWLQPVAGDYPIRRMSSLKSEYRRIRELRRAQIQPEYERRAAEGEDADAWREATLREVARRDLRDLRARLDR
;
A
#
# COMPACT_ATOMS: atom_id res chain seq x y z
N MET A 1 11.15 -48.65 -33.28
CA MET A 1 12.37 -48.09 -33.88
C MET A 1 12.13 -46.62 -34.20
N TYR A 2 12.86 -45.73 -33.53
CA TYR A 2 13.23 -44.30 -33.81
C TYR A 2 12.12 -43.30 -34.24
N ALA A 3 11.79 -42.24 -33.46
CA ALA A 3 12.52 -40.97 -33.23
C ALA A 3 12.54 -40.06 -34.49
N ILE A 4 12.23 -38.75 -34.56
CA ILE A 4 12.11 -37.56 -33.69
C ILE A 4 11.33 -36.48 -34.51
N PRO A 5 10.61 -35.51 -33.89
CA PRO A 5 9.81 -34.49 -34.60
C PRO A 5 10.63 -33.32 -35.19
N VAL A 6 10.18 -32.78 -36.34
CA VAL A 6 10.69 -31.53 -36.94
C VAL A 6 9.73 -30.36 -36.67
N ILE A 7 10.27 -29.35 -36.00
CA ILE A 7 9.68 -28.05 -35.65
C ILE A 7 9.65 -27.14 -36.90
N ARG A 8 8.57 -26.38 -37.15
CA ARG A 8 8.63 -24.94 -37.54
C ARG A 8 7.26 -24.23 -37.66
N ARG A 9 7.01 -23.36 -36.66
CA ARG A 9 6.50 -21.97 -36.68
C ARG A 9 5.24 -21.60 -37.50
N PRO A 10 4.24 -20.99 -36.83
CA PRO A 10 3.47 -19.89 -37.41
C PRO A 10 3.88 -18.51 -36.83
N CYS A 11 4.33 -17.65 -37.74
CA CYS A 11 4.44 -16.19 -37.66
C CYS A 11 3.05 -15.54 -37.98
N PRO A 12 2.88 -14.21 -37.93
CA PRO A 12 2.93 -13.31 -36.77
C PRO A 12 1.71 -12.36 -36.85
N ALA A 13 0.54 -12.77 -36.37
CA ALA A 13 -0.72 -12.06 -36.68
C ALA A 13 -1.15 -10.98 -35.65
N LEU A 14 -0.30 -10.52 -34.72
CA LEU A 14 -0.83 -9.81 -33.54
C LEU A 14 0.04 -8.66 -33.01
N VAL A 15 0.57 -7.78 -33.87
CA VAL A 15 1.33 -6.58 -33.42
C VAL A 15 0.95 -5.28 -34.16
N LEU A 16 -0.27 -5.15 -34.67
CA LEU A 16 -0.72 -3.90 -35.34
C LEU A 16 -2.09 -3.42 -34.83
N LEU A 17 -2.17 -3.12 -33.54
CA LEU A 17 -3.32 -2.45 -32.93
C LEU A 17 -2.84 -1.43 -31.88
N LEU A 18 -2.03 -0.48 -32.34
CA LEU A 18 -1.58 0.70 -31.60
C LEU A 18 -1.54 1.84 -32.61
N LEU A 19 -2.57 2.69 -32.62
CA LEU A 19 -2.66 4.05 -33.21
C LEU A 19 -4.08 4.33 -33.73
N ALA A 20 -5.04 4.48 -32.82
CA ALA A 20 -6.25 5.22 -33.14
C ALA A 20 -6.87 5.80 -31.87
N ALA A 21 -7.25 7.07 -31.94
CA ALA A 21 -8.05 7.84 -30.97
C ALA A 21 -7.30 8.56 -29.84
N CYS A 22 -6.26 9.33 -30.18
CA CYS A 22 -6.12 10.66 -29.59
C CYS A 22 -6.98 11.63 -30.42
N THR A 23 -8.09 12.11 -29.84
CA THR A 23 -8.71 13.46 -29.97
C THR A 23 -10.23 13.36 -29.79
N GLY A 24 -10.77 13.96 -28.73
CA GLY A 24 -12.22 14.16 -28.60
C GLY A 24 -12.68 14.64 -27.23
N GLY A 25 -12.71 15.97 -27.02
CA GLY A 25 -13.71 16.65 -26.20
C GLY A 25 -13.60 16.55 -24.67
N GLN A 26 -12.81 17.43 -24.05
CA GLN A 26 -12.97 17.75 -22.62
C GLN A 26 -14.12 18.76 -22.45
N ALA A 27 -15.33 18.25 -22.23
CA ALA A 27 -16.42 19.04 -21.66
C ALA A 27 -16.31 18.93 -20.12
N TRP A 28 -15.82 19.99 -19.49
CA TRP A 28 -15.73 20.14 -18.05
C TRP A 28 -17.14 20.32 -17.45
N ALA A 29 -17.86 19.22 -17.26
CA ALA A 29 -18.98 19.17 -16.32
C ALA A 29 -18.39 18.84 -14.94
N GLY A 30 -18.51 19.77 -13.99
CA GLY A 30 -17.98 19.66 -12.63
C GLY A 30 -18.57 18.47 -11.88
N GLY A 31 -17.93 17.32 -12.02
CA GLY A 31 -18.06 16.18 -11.13
C GLY A 31 -16.75 16.08 -10.36
N ALA A 32 -16.83 15.98 -9.03
CA ALA A 32 -15.71 15.77 -8.14
C ALA A 32 -14.64 14.91 -8.81
N SER A 33 -13.44 15.47 -8.93
CA SER A 33 -12.34 14.89 -9.68
C SER A 33 -12.16 13.43 -9.24
N ALA A 34 -11.80 12.54 -10.15
CA ALA A 34 -11.41 11.18 -9.76
C ALA A 34 -10.34 11.20 -8.66
N ALA A 35 -9.52 12.26 -8.59
CA ALA A 35 -8.61 12.51 -7.49
C ALA A 35 -9.32 12.71 -6.14
N ASP A 36 -10.43 13.48 -6.08
CA ASP A 36 -11.20 13.70 -4.84
C ASP A 36 -11.85 12.40 -4.33
N ARG A 37 -12.31 11.53 -5.24
CA ARG A 37 -12.87 10.22 -4.86
C ARG A 37 -11.79 9.27 -4.33
N VAL A 38 -10.59 9.31 -4.89
CA VAL A 38 -9.44 8.50 -4.40
C VAL A 38 -8.99 9.01 -3.03
N VAL A 39 -8.95 10.33 -2.82
CA VAL A 39 -8.60 10.93 -1.52
C VAL A 39 -9.67 10.60 -0.46
N ALA A 40 -10.96 10.66 -0.81
CA ALA A 40 -12.04 10.30 0.11
C ALA A 40 -12.05 8.80 0.45
N ALA A 41 -11.82 7.91 -0.52
CA ALA A 41 -11.70 6.48 -0.26
C ALA A 41 -10.49 6.13 0.61
N GLN A 42 -9.34 6.79 0.39
CA GLN A 42 -8.18 6.66 1.27
C GLN A 42 -8.43 7.22 2.67
N ALA A 43 -9.27 8.26 2.81
CA ALA A 43 -9.63 8.81 4.12
C ALA A 43 -10.52 7.84 4.93
N GLN A 44 -11.48 7.16 4.29
CA GLN A 44 -12.33 6.17 4.96
C GLN A 44 -11.55 4.94 5.44
N ASP A 45 -10.63 4.40 4.61
CA ASP A 45 -9.76 3.28 5.00
C ASP A 45 -8.87 3.60 6.23
N VAL A 46 -8.60 4.89 6.47
CA VAL A 46 -7.74 5.35 7.57
C VAL A 46 -8.51 5.45 8.90
N ASP A 47 -9.82 5.71 8.86
CA ASP A 47 -10.69 5.71 10.04
C ASP A 47 -10.98 4.27 10.53
N ASP A 48 -11.16 3.33 9.60
CA ASP A 48 -11.37 1.92 9.92
C ASP A 48 -10.07 1.19 10.35
N ALA A 49 -8.91 1.74 10.00
CA ALA A 49 -7.60 1.18 10.34
C ALA A 49 -6.65 2.27 10.88
N PRO A 50 -6.79 2.67 12.16
CA PRO A 50 -5.96 3.72 12.76
C PRO A 50 -4.46 3.40 12.75
N TRP A 51 -4.09 2.12 12.67
CA TRP A 51 -2.70 1.67 12.51
C TRP A 51 -2.12 1.91 11.11
N LEU A 52 -2.92 2.32 10.12
CA LEU A 52 -2.47 2.73 8.79
C LEU A 52 -2.28 4.25 8.65
N GLN A 53 -2.68 5.02 9.65
CA GLN A 53 -2.49 6.48 9.66
C GLN A 53 -1.01 6.83 9.43
N PRO A 54 -0.67 7.79 8.56
CA PRO A 54 0.70 8.23 8.38
C PRO A 54 1.34 8.61 9.72
N VAL A 55 2.66 8.42 9.84
CA VAL A 55 3.40 8.87 11.03
C VAL A 55 3.42 10.40 11.05
N ALA A 56 2.46 11.01 11.73
CA ALA A 56 2.40 12.46 11.91
C ALA A 56 3.67 12.94 12.64
N GLY A 57 4.28 13.99 12.10
CA GLY A 57 5.43 14.62 12.72
C GLY A 57 5.85 15.85 11.94
N ASP A 58 5.56 17.00 12.53
CA ASP A 58 5.77 18.32 11.92
C ASP A 58 7.27 18.70 11.82
N TYR A 59 8.14 17.89 12.42
CA TYR A 59 9.56 18.17 12.54
C TYR A 59 10.43 17.07 11.91
N PRO A 60 11.51 17.46 11.20
CA PRO A 60 12.45 16.51 10.57
C PRO A 60 13.25 15.73 11.62
N ILE A 61 13.66 14.52 11.27
CA ILE A 61 14.48 13.67 12.13
C ILE A 61 15.95 13.98 11.87
N ARG A 62 16.58 14.72 12.78
CA ARG A 62 17.96 15.26 12.60
C ARG A 62 19.09 14.29 12.96
N ARG A 63 18.79 13.16 13.61
CA ARG A 63 19.80 12.22 14.13
C ARG A 63 19.35 10.78 14.00
N MET A 64 20.29 9.88 13.71
CA MET A 64 20.04 8.44 13.60
C MET A 64 19.53 7.82 14.91
N SER A 65 19.99 8.30 16.07
CA SER A 65 19.47 7.84 17.37
C SER A 65 17.99 8.19 17.57
N SER A 66 17.57 9.37 17.10
CA SER A 66 16.17 9.81 17.10
C SER A 66 15.30 8.97 16.16
N LEU A 67 15.84 8.51 15.03
CA LEU A 67 15.14 7.60 14.14
C LEU A 67 14.78 6.29 14.85
N LYS A 68 15.74 5.71 15.59
CA LYS A 68 15.53 4.46 16.31
C LYS A 68 14.54 4.61 17.48
N SER A 69 14.61 5.72 18.22
CA SER A 69 13.67 5.98 19.31
C SER A 69 12.25 6.22 18.79
N GLU A 70 12.10 7.00 17.73
CA GLU A 70 10.79 7.24 17.11
C GLU A 70 10.21 5.95 16.53
N TYR A 71 11.02 5.16 15.82
CA TYR A 71 10.55 3.88 15.31
C TYR A 71 10.05 2.96 16.43
N ARG A 72 10.77 2.88 17.56
CA ARG A 72 10.33 2.09 18.71
C ARG A 72 9.00 2.59 19.27
N ARG A 73 8.88 3.90 19.47
CA ARG A 73 7.66 4.56 19.96
C ARG A 73 6.47 4.26 19.04
N ILE A 74 6.64 4.41 17.73
CA ILE A 74 5.58 4.16 16.74
C ILE A 74 5.20 2.68 16.74
N ARG A 75 6.17 1.76 16.77
CA ARG A 75 5.88 0.32 16.82
C ARG A 75 5.04 -0.07 18.04
N GLU A 76 5.31 0.54 19.19
CA GLU A 76 4.51 0.33 20.41
C GLU A 76 3.08 0.88 20.25
N LEU A 77 2.94 2.08 19.67
CA LEU A 77 1.63 2.66 19.34
C LEU A 77 0.82 1.77 18.39
N ARG A 78 1.42 1.28 17.30
CA ARG A 78 0.73 0.41 16.32
C ARG A 78 0.22 -0.87 16.94
N ARG A 79 0.99 -1.48 17.84
CA ARG A 79 0.55 -2.67 18.58
C ARG A 79 -0.67 -2.40 19.44
N ALA A 80 -0.70 -1.25 20.13
CA ALA A 80 -1.85 -0.84 20.92
C ALA A 80 -3.08 -0.58 20.03
N GLN A 81 -2.91 0.05 18.87
CA GLN A 81 -3.99 0.32 17.92
C GLN A 81 -4.57 -0.95 17.29
N ILE A 82 -3.73 -1.96 17.02
CA ILE A 82 -4.14 -3.25 16.44
C ILE A 82 -4.79 -4.18 17.47
N GLN A 83 -4.53 -3.96 18.77
CA GLN A 83 -4.95 -4.88 19.83
C GLN A 83 -6.47 -5.11 19.89
N PRO A 84 -7.36 -4.09 19.81
CA PRO A 84 -8.81 -4.31 19.85
C PRO A 84 -9.32 -5.13 18.66
N GLU A 85 -8.74 -4.92 17.50
CA GLU A 85 -9.07 -5.61 16.26
C GLU A 85 -8.64 -7.08 16.31
N TYR A 86 -7.46 -7.34 16.87
CA TYR A 86 -6.98 -8.69 17.15
C TYR A 86 -7.94 -9.42 18.11
N GLU A 87 -8.38 -8.76 19.18
CA GLU A 87 -9.31 -9.34 20.16
C GLU A 87 -10.66 -9.68 19.51
N ARG A 88 -11.17 -8.82 18.63
CA ARG A 88 -12.40 -9.10 17.87
C ARG A 88 -12.25 -10.34 16.98
N ARG A 89 -11.19 -10.38 16.16
CA ARG A 89 -10.92 -11.53 15.27
C ARG A 89 -10.69 -12.84 16.03
N ALA A 90 -9.99 -12.76 17.16
CA ALA A 90 -9.75 -13.92 18.02
C ALA A 90 -11.06 -14.46 18.62
N ALA A 91 -12.00 -13.57 18.99
CA ALA A 91 -13.32 -13.97 19.46
C ALA A 91 -14.20 -14.57 18.35
N GLU A 92 -14.02 -14.14 17.10
CA GLU A 92 -14.68 -14.68 15.91
C GLU A 92 -14.10 -16.03 15.44
N GLY A 93 -12.99 -16.48 16.04
CA GLY A 93 -12.33 -17.74 15.70
C GLY A 93 -11.53 -17.68 14.39
N GLU A 94 -11.20 -16.47 13.92
CA GLU A 94 -10.30 -16.26 12.79
C GLU A 94 -8.84 -16.52 13.19
N ASP A 95 -7.96 -16.67 12.19
CA ASP A 95 -6.50 -16.73 12.41
C ASP A 95 -5.94 -15.33 12.75
N ALA A 96 -6.32 -14.86 13.94
CA ALA A 96 -6.01 -13.53 14.44
C ALA A 96 -4.51 -13.31 14.64
N ASP A 97 -3.76 -14.36 14.98
CA ASP A 97 -2.32 -14.30 15.15
C ASP A 97 -1.59 -14.12 13.81
N ALA A 98 -1.94 -14.91 12.78
CA ALA A 98 -1.35 -14.72 11.45
C ALA A 98 -1.73 -13.36 10.86
N TRP A 99 -2.98 -12.93 11.05
CA TRP A 99 -3.43 -11.60 10.65
C TRP A 99 -2.63 -10.49 11.35
N ARG A 100 -2.45 -10.58 12.67
CA ARG A 100 -1.72 -9.59 13.48
C ARG A 100 -0.27 -9.51 13.04
N GLU A 101 0.39 -10.65 12.83
CA GLU A 101 1.78 -10.69 12.39
C GLU A 101 1.95 -10.08 10.99
N ALA A 102 1.11 -10.49 10.03
CA ALA A 102 1.12 -9.97 8.67
C ALA A 102 0.91 -8.45 8.65
N THR A 103 -0.08 -7.98 9.42
CA THR A 103 -0.43 -6.55 9.52
C THR A 103 0.71 -5.75 10.15
N LEU A 104 1.27 -6.19 11.28
CA LEU A 104 2.39 -5.50 11.93
C LEU A 104 3.64 -5.46 11.03
N ARG A 105 3.88 -6.51 10.25
CA ARG A 105 5.00 -6.56 9.30
C ARG A 105 4.83 -5.53 8.19
N GLU A 106 3.63 -5.41 7.63
CA GLU A 106 3.34 -4.41 6.60
C GLU A 106 3.45 -2.98 7.13
N VAL A 107 2.81 -2.72 8.26
CA VAL A 107 2.87 -1.41 8.93
C VAL A 107 4.32 -1.03 9.25
N ALA A 108 5.13 -1.96 9.76
CA ALA A 108 6.54 -1.69 10.04
C ALA A 108 7.34 -1.33 8.78
N ARG A 109 7.08 -1.97 7.64
CA ARG A 109 7.73 -1.61 6.35
C ARG A 109 7.37 -0.19 5.94
N ARG A 110 6.08 0.16 6.05
CA ARG A 110 5.58 1.50 5.74
C ARG A 110 6.16 2.56 6.67
N ASP A 111 6.08 2.36 7.98
CA ASP A 111 6.57 3.31 8.97
C ASP A 111 8.08 3.55 8.83
N LEU A 112 8.89 2.51 8.54
CA LEU A 112 10.32 2.68 8.30
C LEU A 112 10.62 3.47 7.03
N ARG A 113 9.85 3.29 5.97
CA ARG A 113 9.97 4.08 4.74
C ARG A 113 9.65 5.55 5.01
N ASP A 114 8.56 5.80 5.74
CA ASP A 114 8.09 7.16 6.05
C ASP A 114 9.08 7.89 6.98
N LEU A 115 9.59 7.21 8.00
CA LEU A 115 10.63 7.73 8.89
C LEU A 115 11.96 8.02 8.17
N ARG A 116 12.37 7.15 7.24
CA ARG A 116 13.55 7.41 6.40
C ARG A 116 13.35 8.60 5.47
N ALA A 117 12.15 8.77 4.91
CA ALA A 117 11.83 9.92 4.07
C ALA A 117 11.82 11.26 4.84
N ARG A 118 11.77 11.21 6.17
CA ARG A 118 11.86 12.36 7.09
C ARG A 118 13.27 12.63 7.62
N LEU A 119 14.23 11.71 7.39
CA LEU A 119 15.61 11.91 7.77
C LEU A 119 16.24 12.93 6.80
N ASP A 120 16.61 14.10 7.31
CA ASP A 120 17.24 15.22 6.60
C ASP A 120 16.48 15.76 5.36
N ARG A 121 15.20 16.11 5.54
CA ARG A 121 14.55 17.20 4.77
C ARG A 121 14.72 18.54 5.50
#